data_AF-A0A679J7T0-F1
#
_entry.id   AF-A0A679J7T0-F1
#
_cell.length_a   1.000
_cell.length_b   1.000
_cell.length_c   1.000
_cell.angle_alpha   90.00
_cell.angle_beta   90.00
_cell.angle_gamma   90.00
#
_symmetry.space_group_name_H-M   'P 1'
#
loop_
_entity.id
_entity.type
_entity.pdbx_description
1 polymer ?
#
loop_
_entity_poly.entity_id
_entity_poly.type
_entity_poly.pdbx_seq_one_letter_code
_entity_poly.pdbx_strand_id
1 'polypeptide(L)'
;MTDVYRNLTRGCWSVRERGRVVAHAQTVTLADAVMVVRPGSRARVIPTGNREVHAWIKGTLVPHAGVPARAVRFYYRPFLAGHFTDECGRPVVAAASIFFDEDGRAWHSETGTQAAAST
;
A
#
# COMPACT_ATOMS: atom_id res chain seq x y z
N MET A 1 0.52 -9.29 12.11
CA MET A 1 0.93 -8.55 10.89
C MET A 1 -0.31 -8.36 10.04
N THR A 2 -0.50 -7.14 9.58
CA THR A 2 -1.78 -6.63 9.10
C THR A 2 -1.65 -6.28 7.63
N ASP A 3 -2.61 -6.71 6.82
CA ASP A 3 -2.71 -6.41 5.41
C ASP A 3 -3.74 -5.29 5.21
N VAL A 4 -3.41 -4.26 4.43
CA VAL A 4 -4.31 -3.15 4.12
C VAL A 4 -4.42 -2.98 2.62
N TYR A 5 -5.66 -2.83 2.12
CA TYR A 5 -5.95 -2.58 0.72
C TYR A 5 -7.21 -1.72 0.54
N ARG A 6 -7.32 -1.03 -0.60
CA ARG A 6 -8.49 -0.20 -0.89
C ARG A 6 -9.69 -1.08 -1.26
N ASN A 7 -10.79 -0.89 -0.57
CA ASN A 7 -12.08 -1.42 -0.98
C ASN A 7 -12.81 -0.39 -1.85
N LEU A 8 -12.77 -0.59 -3.17
CA LEU A 8 -13.36 0.34 -4.14
C LEU A 8 -14.89 0.39 -4.05
N THR A 9 -15.56 -0.68 -3.60
CA THR A 9 -17.02 -0.71 -3.46
C THR A 9 -17.50 0.09 -2.26
N ARG A 10 -16.74 0.08 -1.16
CA ARG A 10 -17.08 0.80 0.07
C ARG A 10 -16.44 2.19 0.17
N GLY A 11 -15.51 2.52 -0.71
CA GLY A 11 -14.76 3.78 -0.63
C GLY A 11 -13.93 3.90 0.65
N CYS A 12 -13.44 2.80 1.21
CA CYS A 12 -12.67 2.76 2.46
C CYS A 12 -11.48 1.80 2.37
N TRP A 13 -10.65 1.74 3.41
CA TRP A 13 -9.59 0.74 3.54
C TRP A 13 -10.10 -0.49 4.27
N SER A 14 -9.82 -1.67 3.72
CA SER A 14 -10.03 -2.94 4.41
C SER A 14 -8.76 -3.32 5.15
N VAL A 15 -8.91 -3.60 6.44
CA VAL A 15 -7.83 -4.10 7.31
C VAL A 15 -8.04 -5.59 7.50
N ARG A 16 -7.04 -6.39 7.11
CA ARG A 16 -7.09 -7.85 7.11
C ARG A 16 -5.98 -8.42 7.97
N GLU A 17 -6.34 -9.37 8.83
CA GLU A 17 -5.40 -10.12 9.66
C GLU A 17 -5.62 -11.61 9.44
N ARG A 18 -4.52 -12.35 9.22
CA ARG A 18 -4.56 -13.81 8.99
C ARG A 18 -5.60 -14.22 7.94
N GLY A 19 -5.74 -13.43 6.87
CA GLY A 19 -6.67 -13.70 5.78
C GLY A 19 -8.12 -13.25 6.01
N ARG A 20 -8.49 -12.76 7.20
CA ARG A 20 -9.83 -12.28 7.52
C ARG A 20 -9.87 -10.75 7.64
N VAL A 21 -10.84 -10.10 6.99
CA VAL A 21 -11.07 -8.67 7.19
C VAL A 21 -11.62 -8.47 8.61
N VAL A 22 -10.89 -7.70 9.42
CA VAL A 22 -11.21 -7.43 10.83
C VAL A 22 -11.80 -6.03 11.02
N ALA A 23 -11.51 -5.10 10.11
CA ALA A 23 -12.03 -3.74 10.18
C ALA A 23 -12.13 -3.06 8.81
N HIS A 24 -12.93 -2.01 8.76
CA HIS A 24 -12.97 -1.01 7.70
C HIS A 24 -12.66 0.35 8.30
N ALA A 25 -11.76 1.11 7.67
CA ALA A 25 -11.33 2.41 8.17
C ALA A 25 -11.18 3.42 7.04
N GLN A 26 -11.40 4.70 7.33
CA GLN A 26 -11.14 5.79 6.38
C GLN A 26 -9.66 6.17 6.35
N THR A 27 -8.99 6.07 7.49
CA THR A 27 -7.56 6.32 7.63
C THR A 27 -6.88 5.13 8.31
N VAL A 28 -5.65 4.83 7.92
CA VAL A 28 -4.83 3.77 8.52
C VAL A 28 -3.37 4.19 8.46
N THR A 29 -2.58 3.83 9.48
CA THR A 29 -1.12 3.96 9.41
C THR A 29 -0.48 2.60 9.68
N LEU A 30 0.49 2.23 8.83
CA LEU A 30 1.32 1.05 9.02
C LEU A 30 2.77 1.46 9.23
N ALA A 31 3.45 0.80 10.17
CA ALA A 31 4.91 0.80 10.29
C ALA A 31 5.50 -0.47 9.66
N ASP A 32 6.78 -0.40 9.28
CA ASP A 32 7.56 -1.51 8.71
C ASP A 32 6.81 -2.20 7.56
N ALA A 33 6.37 -1.37 6.61
CA ALA A 33 5.43 -1.76 5.59
C ALA A 33 6.13 -2.33 4.35
N VAL A 34 5.55 -3.40 3.79
CA VAL A 34 6.00 -4.06 2.56
C VAL A 34 4.86 -4.12 1.56
N MET A 35 5.19 -3.89 0.30
CA MET A 35 4.24 -3.78 -0.80
C MET A 35 4.14 -5.14 -1.46
N VAL A 36 2.95 -5.75 -1.38
CA VAL A 36 2.73 -7.11 -1.86
C VAL A 36 1.84 -7.06 -3.09
N VAL A 37 2.34 -7.60 -4.19
CA VAL A 37 1.57 -7.85 -5.41
C VAL A 37 1.64 -9.34 -5.72
N ARG A 38 0.49 -9.97 -5.97
CA ARG A 38 0.41 -11.38 -6.42
C ARG A 38 0.33 -11.44 -7.94
N PRO A 39 1.41 -11.88 -8.63
CA PRO A 39 1.45 -11.89 -10.10
C PRO A 39 0.39 -12.79 -10.72
N GLY A 40 0.14 -13.97 -10.15
CA GLY A 40 -0.86 -14.92 -10.67
C GLY A 40 -2.29 -14.38 -10.60
N SER A 41 -2.65 -13.69 -9.51
CA SER A 41 -3.95 -13.01 -9.41
C SER A 41 -4.02 -11.81 -10.37
N ARG A 42 -2.95 -11.00 -10.48
CA ARG A 42 -2.87 -9.91 -11.47
C ARG A 42 -3.07 -10.42 -12.91
N ALA A 43 -2.44 -11.53 -13.28
CA ALA A 43 -2.55 -12.13 -14.60
C ALA A 43 -3.99 -12.56 -14.94
N ARG A 44 -4.79 -12.95 -13.94
CA ARG A 44 -6.22 -13.23 -14.11
C ARG A 44 -7.07 -11.97 -14.23
N VAL A 45 -6.72 -10.93 -13.47
CA VAL A 45 -7.45 -9.64 -13.46
C VAL A 45 -7.31 -8.89 -14.77
N ILE A 46 -6.13 -8.86 -15.37
CA ILE A 46 -5.85 -8.10 -16.61
C ILE A 46 -6.85 -8.44 -17.76
N PRO A 47 -7.06 -9.70 -18.13
CA PRO A 47 -7.97 -10.05 -19.23
C PRO A 47 -9.45 -10.00 -18.84
N THR A 48 -9.80 -10.25 -17.58
CA THR A 48 -11.20 -10.43 -17.16
C THR A 48 -11.82 -9.19 -16.51
N GLY A 49 -11.00 -8.24 -16.04
CA GLY A 49 -11.46 -7.14 -15.20
C GLY A 49 -11.97 -7.57 -13.82
N ASN A 50 -11.69 -8.81 -13.40
CA ASN A 50 -12.20 -9.35 -12.14
C ASN A 50 -11.67 -8.56 -10.92
N ARG A 51 -12.47 -8.47 -9.84
CA ARG A 51 -12.19 -7.70 -8.63
C ARG A 51 -11.38 -8.47 -7.58
N GLU A 52 -10.60 -9.48 -8.00
CA GLU A 52 -9.72 -10.19 -7.08
C GLU A 52 -8.69 -9.23 -6.46
N VAL A 53 -8.59 -9.25 -5.14
CA VAL A 53 -7.54 -8.50 -4.43
C VAL A 53 -6.19 -9.15 -4.73
N HIS A 54 -5.37 -8.45 -5.49
CA HIS A 54 -4.06 -8.93 -5.94
C HIS A 54 -2.91 -8.01 -5.51
N ALA A 55 -3.22 -6.89 -4.84
CA ALA A 55 -2.24 -5.99 -4.28
C ALA A 55 -2.71 -5.48 -2.91
N TRP A 56 -1.79 -5.42 -1.95
CA TRP A 56 -2.00 -4.87 -0.61
C TRP A 56 -0.67 -4.47 0.01
N ILE A 57 -0.73 -3.74 1.12
CA ILE A 57 0.43 -3.36 1.91
C ILE A 57 0.36 -4.15 3.21
N LYS A 58 1.46 -4.80 3.59
CA LYS A 58 1.58 -5.57 4.82
C LYS A 58 2.47 -4.84 5.80
N GLY A 59 2.06 -4.69 7.06
CA GLY A 59 2.87 -4.03 8.07
C GLY A 59 2.33 -4.22 9.49
N THR A 60 2.80 -3.37 10.40
CA THR A 60 2.32 -3.29 11.79
C THR A 60 1.37 -2.10 11.91
N LEU A 61 0.15 -2.34 12.39
CA LEU A 61 -0.82 -1.28 12.64
C LEU A 61 -0.32 -0.38 13.78
N VAL A 62 -0.31 0.93 13.55
CA VAL A 62 0.08 1.95 14.54
C VAL A 62 -0.99 3.05 14.60
N PRO A 63 -1.04 3.84 15.69
CA PRO A 63 -1.94 4.98 15.77
C PRO A 63 -1.79 5.90 14.56
N HIS A 64 -2.91 6.33 14.00
CA HIS A 64 -2.89 7.25 12.86
C HIS A 64 -2.40 8.62 13.30
N ALA A 65 -1.36 9.13 12.65
CA ALA A 65 -0.70 10.39 12.99
C ALA A 65 -0.92 11.49 11.93
N GLY A 66 -1.89 11.30 11.03
CA GLY A 66 -2.03 12.13 9.82
C GLY A 66 -0.97 11.83 8.78
N VAL A 67 -1.05 12.50 7.63
CA VAL A 67 -0.06 12.39 6.54
C VAL A 67 1.00 13.50 6.72
N PRO A 68 2.28 13.15 6.94
CA PRO A 68 3.34 14.15 7.04
C PRO A 68 3.51 14.93 5.73
N ALA A 69 3.86 16.22 5.80
CA ALA A 69 4.06 17.08 4.62
C ALA A 69 5.12 16.56 3.63
N ARG A 70 6.13 15.83 4.14
CA ARG A 70 7.20 15.21 3.35
C ARG A 70 6.86 13.80 2.82
N ALA A 71 5.65 13.29 3.10
CA ALA A 71 5.27 11.97 2.64
C ALA A 71 5.03 11.99 1.13
N VAL A 72 5.53 10.98 0.43
CA VAL A 72 5.43 10.90 -1.03
C VAL A 72 4.26 10.00 -1.37
N ARG A 73 3.37 10.49 -2.23
CA ARG A 73 2.22 9.70 -2.66
C ARG A 73 2.67 8.58 -3.59
N PHE A 74 2.01 7.44 -3.47
CA PHE A 74 2.18 6.31 -4.36
C PHE A 74 0.85 5.68 -4.73
N TYR A 75 0.86 4.87 -5.78
CA TYR A 75 -0.31 4.20 -6.29
C TYR A 75 0.03 2.85 -6.90
N TYR A 76 -1.01 2.04 -7.10
CA TYR A 76 -0.93 0.79 -7.83
C TYR A 76 -1.83 0.85 -9.06
N ARG A 77 -1.23 0.70 -10.25
CA ARG A 77 -1.93 0.67 -11.53
C ARG A 77 -1.71 -0.69 -12.20
N PRO A 78 -2.63 -1.66 -12.02
CA PRO A 78 -2.38 -3.04 -12.43
C PRO A 78 -2.17 -3.20 -13.94
N PHE A 79 -2.78 -2.34 -14.77
CA PHE A 79 -2.62 -2.36 -16.22
C PHE A 79 -1.32 -1.75 -16.73
N LEU A 80 -0.64 -0.95 -15.90
CA LEU A 80 0.62 -0.28 -16.26
C LEU A 80 1.83 -1.02 -15.70
N ALA A 81 1.77 -1.44 -14.44
CA ALA A 81 2.91 -2.04 -13.75
C ALA A 81 2.50 -3.18 -12.80
N GLY A 82 3.42 -4.13 -12.61
CA GLY A 82 3.29 -5.21 -11.63
C GLY A 82 3.72 -4.84 -10.21
N HIS A 83 4.01 -3.56 -9.95
CA HIS A 83 4.51 -3.04 -8.69
C HIS A 83 3.81 -1.73 -8.31
N PHE A 84 3.96 -1.30 -7.06
CA PHE A 84 3.53 0.02 -6.62
C PHE A 84 4.55 1.06 -7.07
N THR A 85 4.08 2.24 -7.46
CA THR A 85 4.91 3.32 -8.03
C THR A 85 4.60 4.63 -7.32
N ASP A 86 5.63 5.39 -6.95
CA ASP A 86 5.49 6.74 -6.41
C ASP A 86 5.21 7.78 -7.51
N GLU A 87 4.91 9.02 -7.11
CA GLU A 87 4.70 10.12 -8.05
C GLU A 87 5.94 10.49 -8.88
N CYS A 88 7.14 10.08 -8.45
CA CYS A 88 8.38 10.24 -9.20
C CYS A 88 8.62 9.10 -10.21
N GLY A 89 7.72 8.12 -10.31
CA GLY A 89 7.87 6.97 -11.19
C GLY A 89 8.76 5.85 -10.63
N ARG A 90 9.16 5.92 -9.36
CA ARG A 90 10.03 4.93 -8.72
C ARG A 90 9.20 3.79 -8.12
N PRO A 91 9.67 2.54 -8.20
CA PRO A 91 9.01 1.42 -7.56
C PRO A 91 9.10 1.53 -6.03
N VAL A 92 7.98 1.34 -5.35
CA VAL A 92 7.91 1.30 -3.89
C VAL A 92 7.71 -0.16 -3.47
N VAL A 93 8.74 -0.74 -2.85
CA VAL A 93 8.74 -2.15 -2.39
C VAL A 93 8.57 -2.29 -0.87
N ALA A 94 9.06 -1.29 -0.12
CA ALA A 94 8.94 -1.20 1.32
C ALA A 94 9.02 0.28 1.76
N ALA A 95 8.52 0.58 2.96
CA ALA A 95 8.65 1.87 3.60
C ALA A 95 8.59 1.75 5.12
N ALA A 96 9.29 2.65 5.83
CA ALA A 96 9.24 2.72 7.29
C ALA A 96 7.82 3.07 7.80
N SER A 97 7.10 3.93 7.08
CA SER A 97 5.70 4.21 7.37
C SER A 97 4.88 4.36 6.11
N ILE A 98 3.64 3.87 6.17
CA ILE A 98 2.62 4.07 5.14
C ILE A 98 1.40 4.71 5.78
N PHE A 99 0.92 5.76 5.14
CA PHE A 99 -0.24 6.51 5.53
C PHE A 99 -1.33 6.27 4.49
N PHE A 100 -2.50 5.87 4.95
CA PHE A 100 -3.71 5.73 4.15
C PHE A 100 -4.70 6.78 4.63
N ASP A 101 -5.26 7.53 3.70
CA ASP A 101 -6.12 8.67 4.02
C ASP A 101 -7.54 8.48 3.47
N GLU A 102 -8.45 9.32 3.93
CA GLU A 102 -9.88 9.25 3.65
C GLU A 102 -10.19 9.41 2.15
N ASP A 103 -9.41 10.22 1.45
CA ASP A 103 -9.45 10.43 -0.01
C ASP A 103 -9.14 9.16 -0.83
N GLY A 104 -8.76 8.05 -0.18
CA GLY A 104 -8.39 6.80 -0.85
C GLY A 104 -7.01 6.83 -1.50
N ARG A 105 -6.19 7.81 -1.12
CA ARG A 105 -4.79 7.94 -1.51
C ARG A 105 -3.89 7.28 -0.45
N ALA A 106 -2.68 6.94 -0.86
CA ALA A 106 -1.68 6.35 0.02
C ALA A 106 -0.34 7.06 -0.15
N TRP A 107 0.39 7.23 0.95
CA TRP A 107 1.68 7.90 1.00
C TRP A 107 2.66 7.05 1.76
N HIS A 108 3.92 7.08 1.35
CA HIS A 108 5.01 6.49 2.08
C HIS A 108 5.86 7.58 2.71
N SER A 109 6.46 7.28 3.86
CA SER A 109 7.57 8.07 4.38
C SER A 109 8.64 8.14 3.30
N GLU A 110 9.25 9.31 3.11
CA GLU A 110 10.46 9.41 2.31
C GLU A 110 11.45 8.36 2.80
N THR A 111 11.88 7.49 1.89
CA THR A 111 12.96 6.57 2.18
C THR A 111 14.18 7.46 2.34
N GLY A 112 14.53 7.79 3.58
CA GLY A 112 15.82 8.40 3.85
C GLY A 112 16.85 7.52 3.15
N THR A 113 17.54 8.08 2.16
CA THR A 113 18.69 7.45 1.50
C THR A 113 19.44 6.69 2.58
N GLN A 114 19.38 5.36 2.55
CA GLN A 114 20.34 4.58 3.29
C GLN A 114 21.64 4.88 2.55
N ALA A 115 22.37 5.87 3.06
CA ALA A 115 23.70 6.21 2.58
C ALA A 115 24.46 4.90 2.51
N ALA A 116 25.10 4.69 1.36
CA ALA A 116 26.09 3.65 1.19
C ALA A 116 27.01 3.69 2.42
N ALA A 117 26.88 2.68 3.29
CA ALA A 117 27.85 2.43 4.32
C ALA A 117 29.04 1.83 3.60
N SER A 118 29.95 2.72 3.19
CA SER A 118 31.33 2.38 2.88
C SER A 118 31.93 1.61 4.06
N THR A 119 32.45 0.42 3.81
CA THR A 119 33.64 -0.12 4.47
C THR A 119 34.34 -1.02 3.47
#